data_AF-A0A955F4U7-F1
#
_entry.id   AF-A0A955F4U7-F1
#
_cell.length_a   1.000
_cell.length_b   1.000
_cell.length_c   1.000
_cell.angle_alpha   90.00
_cell.angle_beta   90.00
_cell.angle_gamma   90.00
#
_symmetry.space_group_name_H-M   'P 1'
#
loop_
_entity.id
_entity.type
_entity.pdbx_description
1 polymer ?
#
loop_
_entity_poly.entity_id
_entity_poly.type
_entity_poly.pdbx_seq_one_letter_code
_entity_poly.pdbx_strand_id
1 'polypeptide(L)'
;MTTTLVVSTAWAQEASPPVVKASSVQVDDAAISKAVDDLITAADAVHAQGEEAYLKLRSLRRQMKPVADVIDVLRRATRKAEPAPGADATKANEQAEDFAAKAKSLFDMGAGTTKIVLARRDAFSSEVQKLEATPEDARADNHDAALERAQLHQLLMQRAYEAVWVDRAMKALEPYIGQGTFDGMFDEHLPEREHILAGFRVMFLSPEYELPLRANAAEGVAQFTRDDSRKEAIAECLALYNNSSEAQGIRDRALLVAARLGHRDEFDAIVKGNLDALEAESKKETPNPNLIIGMQRALANLYQGIHEYEACAKWWSRSSYVILSHGYDNIQAEARPSFGNDFYNFSCALSRAGHLDLALDMLEQSFNWGYADYDWAGQDGDLAKVRDHARYADMIKAWKSGEKTPGSVKLTVEDYLARAAHFFPKPKPEPQPDPKPQGQ
;
A
#
# COMPACT_ATOMS: atom_id res chain seq x y z
N MET A 1 -20.42 -2.33 -31.21
CA MET A 1 -20.05 -1.12 -30.47
C MET A 1 -18.79 -1.46 -29.70
N THR A 2 -17.64 -0.98 -30.16
CA THR A 2 -16.33 -1.28 -29.56
C THR A 2 -15.99 -0.10 -28.67
N THR A 3 -16.14 -0.26 -27.36
CA THR A 3 -15.75 0.78 -26.39
C THR A 3 -14.26 0.67 -26.17
N THR A 4 -13.47 1.55 -26.81
CA THR A 4 -12.05 1.68 -26.55
C THR A 4 -11.85 2.34 -25.19
N LEU A 5 -11.47 1.55 -24.19
CA LEU A 5 -11.08 2.05 -22.87
C LEU A 5 -9.69 2.70 -23.02
N VAL A 6 -9.65 4.03 -23.15
CA VAL A 6 -8.40 4.78 -22.97
C VAL A 6 -8.17 4.89 -21.48
N VAL A 7 -7.27 4.06 -20.95
CA VAL A 7 -6.80 4.18 -19.57
C VAL A 7 -6.05 5.50 -19.46
N SER A 8 -6.68 6.48 -18.80
CA SER A 8 -6.07 7.76 -18.48
C SER A 8 -4.82 7.54 -17.62
N THR A 9 -3.66 7.98 -18.11
CA THR A 9 -2.34 7.87 -17.47
C THR A 9 -2.15 8.83 -16.28
N ALA A 10 -3.17 8.99 -15.44
CA ALA A 10 -3.14 9.84 -14.23
C ALA A 10 -2.20 9.29 -13.11
N TRP A 11 -1.28 8.41 -13.43
CA TRP A 11 -0.37 7.73 -12.50
C TRP A 11 1.01 8.40 -12.36
N ALA A 12 1.27 9.56 -12.98
CA ALA A 12 2.65 10.10 -13.02
C ALA A 12 2.85 11.57 -12.58
N GLN A 13 1.80 12.38 -12.35
CA GLN A 13 2.00 13.76 -11.89
C GLN A 13 0.79 14.26 -11.09
N GLU A 14 0.81 14.06 -9.77
CA GLU A 14 0.19 15.04 -8.89
C GLU A 14 1.31 16.00 -8.43
N ALA A 15 1.30 17.21 -9.00
CA ALA A 15 1.90 18.36 -8.34
C ALA A 15 1.33 18.43 -6.92
N SER A 16 2.17 18.82 -5.95
CA SER A 16 1.81 18.92 -4.53
C SER A 16 0.36 19.38 -4.36
N PRO A 17 -0.50 18.62 -3.64
CA PRO A 17 -1.91 18.95 -3.54
C PRO A 17 -2.07 20.37 -2.98
N PRO A 18 -2.99 21.19 -3.50
CA PRO A 18 -3.35 22.41 -2.79
C PRO A 18 -3.81 22.01 -1.39
N VAL A 19 -3.36 22.74 -0.38
CA VAL A 19 -3.83 22.58 1.01
C VAL A 19 -5.34 22.76 1.00
N VAL A 20 -6.09 21.66 0.90
CA VAL A 20 -7.53 21.65 1.10
C VAL A 20 -7.71 21.81 2.60
N LYS A 21 -8.17 22.98 3.02
CA LYS A 21 -8.71 23.15 4.36
C LYS A 21 -9.85 22.15 4.50
N ALA A 22 -9.64 21.12 5.33
CA ALA A 22 -10.66 20.19 5.72
C ALA A 22 -11.88 20.98 6.22
N SER A 23 -12.98 20.94 5.47
CA SER A 23 -14.28 21.28 6.01
C SER A 23 -14.61 20.16 6.99
N SER A 24 -14.46 20.45 8.29
CA SER A 24 -14.87 19.56 9.36
C SER A 24 -16.32 19.16 9.14
N VAL A 25 -16.57 17.89 8.84
CA VAL A 25 -17.88 17.31 9.07
C VAL A 25 -18.04 17.31 10.59
N GLN A 26 -18.82 18.26 11.12
CA GLN A 26 -19.22 18.22 12.51
C GLN A 26 -20.14 17.03 12.68
N VAL A 27 -19.57 15.93 13.17
CA VAL A 27 -20.34 14.82 13.69
C VAL A 27 -20.83 15.28 15.07
N ASP A 28 -22.15 15.29 15.25
CA ASP A 28 -22.76 15.69 16.51
C ASP A 28 -22.48 14.61 17.57
N ASP A 29 -21.44 14.85 18.38
CA ASP A 29 -21.04 14.00 19.49
C ASP A 29 -22.21 13.73 20.46
N ALA A 30 -23.17 14.66 20.57
CA ALA A 30 -24.35 14.46 21.40
C ALA A 30 -25.33 13.46 20.75
N ALA A 31 -25.44 13.45 19.42
CA ALA A 31 -26.25 12.48 18.69
C ALA A 31 -25.66 11.06 18.76
N ILE A 32 -24.34 10.92 18.68
CA ILE A 32 -23.66 9.62 18.87
C ILE A 32 -23.77 9.16 20.31
N SER A 33 -23.51 10.04 21.29
CA SER A 33 -23.66 9.71 22.71
C SER A 33 -25.09 9.28 23.02
N LYS A 34 -26.09 10.01 22.50
CA LYS A 34 -27.49 9.67 22.68
C LYS A 34 -27.86 8.34 21.99
N ALA A 35 -27.35 8.06 20.79
CA ALA A 35 -27.59 6.78 20.12
C ALA A 35 -27.00 5.60 20.89
N VAL A 36 -25.82 5.80 21.51
CA VAL A 36 -25.18 4.82 22.39
C VAL A 36 -25.97 4.66 23.69
N ASP A 37 -26.43 5.75 24.30
CA ASP A 37 -27.24 5.73 25.53
C ASP A 37 -28.64 5.12 25.31
N ASP A 38 -29.25 5.35 24.13
CA ASP A 38 -30.52 4.74 23.72
C ASP A 38 -30.36 3.24 23.47
N LEU A 39 -29.24 2.81 22.87
CA LEU A 39 -28.86 1.39 22.73
C LEU A 39 -28.60 0.71 24.09
N ILE A 40 -27.95 1.42 25.01
CA ILE A 40 -27.72 0.97 26.39
C ILE A 40 -29.05 0.85 27.15
N THR A 41 -29.94 1.83 27.01
CA THR A 41 -31.26 1.84 27.65
C THR A 41 -32.17 0.73 27.11
N ALA A 42 -32.12 0.48 25.80
CA ALA A 42 -32.83 -0.65 25.17
C ALA A 42 -32.27 -2.01 25.64
N ALA A 43 -30.94 -2.12 25.77
CA ALA A 43 -30.30 -3.30 26.35
C ALA A 43 -30.70 -3.50 27.83
N ASP A 44 -30.80 -2.42 28.61
CA ASP A 44 -31.22 -2.40 30.02
C ASP A 44 -32.73 -2.67 30.22
N ALA A 45 -33.58 -2.41 29.22
CA ALA A 45 -35.02 -2.75 29.26
C ALA A 45 -35.25 -4.26 29.00
N VAL A 46 -34.48 -4.85 28.08
CA VAL A 46 -34.44 -6.30 27.81
C VAL A 46 -33.76 -7.08 28.96
N HIS A 47 -32.95 -6.38 29.75
CA HIS A 47 -32.19 -6.87 30.91
C HIS A 47 -33.03 -7.23 32.14
N ALA A 48 -34.22 -6.64 32.32
CA ALA A 48 -35.04 -6.80 33.52
C ALA A 48 -35.58 -8.23 33.75
N GLN A 49 -35.32 -9.18 32.86
CA GLN A 49 -35.90 -10.54 32.90
C GLN A 49 -34.88 -11.68 33.13
N GLY A 50 -33.61 -11.41 33.47
CA GLY A 50 -32.61 -12.49 33.67
C GLY A 50 -31.52 -12.19 34.71
N GLU A 51 -31.77 -12.57 35.97
CA GLU A 51 -30.96 -12.17 37.14
C GLU A 51 -29.60 -12.90 37.24
N GLU A 52 -29.44 -14.10 36.68
CA GLU A 52 -28.20 -14.88 36.81
C GLU A 52 -27.13 -14.50 35.77
N ALA A 53 -27.55 -14.24 34.53
CA ALA A 53 -26.66 -13.72 33.48
C ALA A 53 -26.15 -12.30 33.82
N TYR A 54 -26.97 -11.50 34.51
CA TYR A 54 -26.60 -10.18 35.02
C TYR A 54 -25.43 -10.22 35.99
N LEU A 55 -25.40 -11.17 36.94
CA LEU A 55 -24.32 -11.27 37.92
C LEU A 55 -22.99 -11.68 37.26
N LYS A 56 -23.02 -12.54 36.23
CA LYS A 56 -21.84 -12.92 35.44
C LYS A 56 -21.35 -11.80 34.53
N LEU A 57 -22.25 -11.06 33.86
CA LEU A 57 -21.90 -9.89 33.04
C LEU A 57 -21.43 -8.68 33.87
N ARG A 58 -22.01 -8.45 35.05
CA ARG A 58 -21.55 -7.42 36.00
C ARG A 58 -20.15 -7.73 36.54
N SER A 59 -19.84 -9.01 36.73
CA SER A 59 -18.49 -9.49 37.03
C SER A 59 -17.53 -9.21 35.86
N LEU A 60 -17.91 -9.58 34.62
CA LEU A 60 -17.14 -9.30 33.40
C LEU A 60 -16.94 -7.80 33.15
N ARG A 61 -17.95 -6.96 33.39
CA ARG A 61 -17.89 -5.49 33.32
C ARG A 61 -16.93 -4.91 34.35
N ARG A 62 -16.93 -5.41 35.59
CA ARG A 62 -15.91 -5.03 36.60
C ARG A 62 -14.50 -5.44 36.17
N GLN A 63 -14.36 -6.52 35.42
CA GLN A 63 -13.08 -6.99 34.88
C GLN A 63 -12.66 -6.32 33.56
N MET A 64 -13.57 -5.66 32.85
CA MET A 64 -13.30 -4.84 31.66
C MET A 64 -13.10 -3.36 31.97
N LYS A 65 -13.55 -2.92 33.15
CA LYS A 65 -13.33 -1.57 33.66
C LYS A 65 -11.86 -1.10 33.54
N PRO A 66 -10.82 -1.93 33.80
CA PRO A 66 -9.44 -1.50 33.59
C PRO A 66 -9.10 -1.16 32.13
N VAL A 67 -9.70 -1.83 31.14
CA VAL A 67 -9.45 -1.56 29.71
C VAL A 67 -10.17 -0.28 29.28
N ALA A 68 -11.43 -0.11 29.69
CA ALA A 68 -12.17 1.14 29.45
C ALA A 68 -11.52 2.33 30.18
N ASP A 69 -11.05 2.14 31.42
CA ASP A 69 -10.32 3.14 32.20
C ASP A 69 -8.97 3.49 31.53
N VAL A 70 -8.27 2.53 30.92
CA VAL A 70 -7.04 2.80 30.13
C VAL A 70 -7.37 3.62 28.89
N ILE A 71 -8.41 3.27 28.14
CA ILE A 71 -8.85 4.04 26.96
C ILE A 71 -9.27 5.46 27.34
N ASP A 72 -9.98 5.64 28.45
CA ASP A 72 -10.40 6.94 28.96
C ASP A 72 -9.26 7.76 29.58
N VAL A 73 -8.25 7.11 30.16
CA VAL A 73 -7.03 7.78 30.64
C VAL A 73 -6.20 8.26 29.47
N LEU A 74 -6.03 7.44 28.43
CA LEU A 74 -5.36 7.84 27.18
C LEU A 74 -6.08 9.01 26.52
N ARG A 75 -7.41 8.94 26.36
CA ARG A 75 -8.23 10.03 25.77
C ARG A 75 -8.22 11.33 26.59
N ARG A 76 -8.15 11.25 27.92
CA ARG A 76 -8.04 12.44 28.79
C ARG A 76 -6.64 13.02 28.81
N ALA A 77 -5.61 12.20 28.62
CA ALA A 77 -4.24 12.63 28.56
C ALA A 77 -3.90 13.32 27.22
N THR A 78 -4.39 12.79 26.09
CA THR A 78 -4.25 13.45 24.77
C THR A 78 -4.87 14.85 24.78
N ARG A 79 -6.01 15.03 25.48
CA ARG A 79 -6.67 16.34 25.65
C ARG A 79 -5.94 17.31 26.60
N LYS A 80 -5.02 16.81 27.43
CA LYS A 80 -4.24 17.63 28.37
C LYS A 80 -2.80 17.91 27.90
N ALA A 81 -2.33 17.19 26.89
CA ALA A 81 -1.02 17.37 26.29
C ALA A 81 -0.95 18.58 25.35
N GLU A 82 -2.09 19.21 25.02
CA GLU A 82 -2.11 20.53 24.39
C GLU A 82 -1.79 21.58 25.47
N PRO A 83 -0.61 22.23 25.45
CA PRO A 83 -0.30 23.25 26.42
C PRO A 83 -1.27 24.41 26.25
N ALA A 84 -1.93 24.80 27.33
CA ALA A 84 -2.69 26.03 27.35
C ALA A 84 -1.78 27.20 26.93
N PRO A 85 -2.26 28.17 26.13
CA PRO A 85 -1.45 29.29 25.69
C PRO A 85 -0.81 30.00 26.90
N GLY A 86 0.53 30.01 26.97
CA GLY A 86 1.29 30.63 28.06
C GLY A 86 1.80 29.69 29.18
N ALA A 87 1.65 28.37 29.05
CA ALA A 87 2.22 27.42 30.01
C ALA A 87 3.77 27.36 29.94
N ASP A 88 4.42 27.16 31.10
CA ASP A 88 5.86 27.00 31.25
C ASP A 88 6.35 25.74 30.51
N ALA A 89 7.13 25.96 29.45
CA ALA A 89 7.58 24.93 28.52
C ALA A 89 8.42 23.83 29.20
N THR A 90 9.16 24.15 30.27
CA THR A 90 9.99 23.16 30.97
C THR A 90 9.14 22.18 31.77
N LYS A 91 8.10 22.67 32.46
CA LYS A 91 7.15 21.80 33.16
C LYS A 91 6.25 21.00 32.22
N ALA A 92 5.91 21.56 31.06
CA ALA A 92 5.19 20.85 30.03
C ALA A 92 6.03 19.67 29.48
N ASN A 93 7.34 19.86 29.30
CA ASN A 93 8.25 18.80 28.88
C ASN A 93 8.42 17.70 29.93
N GLU A 94 8.63 18.05 31.21
CA GLU A 94 8.75 17.05 32.29
C GLU A 94 7.46 16.23 32.44
N GLN A 95 6.29 16.86 32.28
CA GLN A 95 5.01 16.16 32.28
C GLN A 95 4.82 15.27 31.04
N ALA A 96 5.33 15.70 29.87
CA ALA A 96 5.30 14.89 28.66
C ALA A 96 6.23 13.66 28.77
N GLU A 97 7.38 13.78 29.43
CA GLU A 97 8.33 12.68 29.64
C GLU A 97 7.81 11.65 30.67
N ASP A 98 7.28 12.07 31.81
CA ASP A 98 6.61 11.16 32.77
C ASP A 98 5.38 10.48 32.14
N PHE A 99 4.67 11.20 31.26
CA PHE A 99 3.56 10.65 30.49
C PHE A 99 4.01 9.61 29.46
N ALA A 100 5.07 9.89 28.69
CA ALA A 100 5.64 8.94 27.75
C ALA A 100 6.11 7.66 28.46
N ALA A 101 6.69 7.78 29.66
CA ALA A 101 7.09 6.64 30.48
C ALA A 101 5.89 5.79 30.96
N LYS A 102 4.79 6.42 31.40
CA LYS A 102 3.55 5.72 31.80
C LYS A 102 2.80 5.09 30.63
N ALA A 103 2.72 5.80 29.50
CA ALA A 103 2.15 5.26 28.28
C ALA A 103 2.95 4.05 27.78
N LYS A 104 4.29 4.14 27.80
CA LYS A 104 5.19 3.02 27.49
C LYS A 104 4.99 1.83 28.44
N SER A 105 4.82 2.05 29.74
CA SER A 105 4.50 0.99 30.70
C SER A 105 3.12 0.33 30.45
N LEU A 106 2.10 1.10 30.08
CA LEU A 106 0.77 0.59 29.69
C LEU A 106 0.81 -0.14 28.34
N PHE A 107 1.71 0.27 27.46
CA PHE A 107 1.92 -0.30 26.13
C PHE A 107 2.77 -1.58 26.17
N ASP A 108 3.75 -1.67 27.08
CA ASP A 108 4.50 -2.88 27.38
C ASP A 108 3.59 -3.98 27.98
N MET A 109 2.44 -3.60 28.57
CA MET A 109 1.34 -4.52 28.91
C MET A 109 0.49 -4.96 27.71
N GLY A 110 0.67 -4.38 26.51
CA GLY A 110 -0.03 -4.70 25.27
C GLY A 110 0.18 -6.13 24.77
N ALA A 111 1.32 -6.77 25.09
CA ALA A 111 1.51 -8.20 24.90
C ALA A 111 0.55 -9.04 25.77
N GLY A 112 0.13 -8.49 26.92
CA GLY A 112 -0.94 -9.01 27.76
C GLY A 112 -2.33 -8.74 27.16
N THR A 113 -2.56 -7.55 26.58
CA THR A 113 -3.85 -7.19 25.97
C THR A 113 -4.20 -8.10 24.78
N THR A 114 -3.25 -8.39 23.88
CA THR A 114 -3.46 -9.35 22.79
C THR A 114 -3.81 -10.74 23.34
N LYS A 115 -3.06 -11.24 24.34
CA LYS A 115 -3.36 -12.52 25.00
C LYS A 115 -4.73 -12.54 25.67
N ILE A 116 -5.15 -11.44 26.28
CA ILE A 116 -6.45 -11.30 26.94
C ILE A 116 -7.59 -11.27 25.91
N VAL A 117 -7.43 -10.54 24.81
CA VAL A 117 -8.43 -10.49 23.72
C VAL A 117 -8.57 -11.87 23.07
N LEU A 118 -7.46 -12.54 22.78
CA LEU A 118 -7.43 -13.90 22.22
C LEU A 118 -8.07 -14.92 23.17
N ALA A 119 -7.64 -14.97 24.43
CA ALA A 119 -8.20 -15.89 25.42
C ALA A 119 -9.71 -15.68 25.64
N ARG A 120 -10.19 -14.43 25.53
CA ARG A 120 -11.62 -14.11 25.67
C ARG A 120 -12.43 -14.47 24.43
N ARG A 121 -11.88 -14.31 23.23
CA ARG A 121 -12.50 -14.83 21.99
C ARG A 121 -12.72 -16.33 22.11
N ASP A 122 -11.68 -17.07 22.48
CA ASP A 122 -11.73 -18.53 22.53
C ASP A 122 -12.69 -19.04 23.63
N ALA A 123 -12.67 -18.39 24.80
CA ALA A 123 -13.62 -18.68 25.87
C ALA A 123 -15.08 -18.42 25.44
N PHE A 124 -15.32 -17.38 24.63
CA PHE A 124 -16.66 -17.06 24.14
C PHE A 124 -17.13 -18.02 23.05
N SER A 125 -16.29 -18.35 22.07
CA SER A 125 -16.62 -19.36 21.05
C SER A 125 -17.02 -20.68 21.70
N SER A 126 -16.35 -21.08 22.79
CA SER A 126 -16.74 -22.25 23.57
C SER A 126 -18.11 -22.11 24.25
N GLU A 127 -18.49 -20.91 24.69
CA GLU A 127 -19.77 -20.67 25.37
C GLU A 127 -20.94 -20.55 24.39
N VAL A 128 -20.74 -19.97 23.20
CA VAL A 128 -21.74 -19.98 22.11
C VAL A 128 -22.03 -21.41 21.68
N GLN A 129 -21.00 -22.24 21.50
CA GLN A 129 -21.18 -23.67 21.18
C GLN A 129 -21.98 -24.41 22.25
N LYS A 130 -21.83 -24.05 23.54
CA LYS A 130 -22.65 -24.63 24.62
C LYS A 130 -24.10 -24.17 24.55
N LEU A 131 -24.36 -22.92 24.20
CA LEU A 131 -25.71 -22.39 24.04
C LEU A 131 -26.42 -23.03 22.85
N GLU A 132 -25.71 -23.23 21.73
CA GLU A 132 -26.21 -23.96 20.55
C GLU A 132 -26.48 -25.44 20.85
N ALA A 133 -25.76 -26.04 21.80
CA ALA A 133 -25.93 -27.44 22.19
C ALA A 133 -27.07 -27.70 23.20
N THR A 134 -27.76 -26.66 23.67
CA THR A 134 -28.84 -26.80 24.67
C THR A 134 -30.16 -27.18 23.99
N PRO A 135 -30.84 -28.29 24.36
CA PRO A 135 -32.04 -28.79 23.68
C PRO A 135 -33.27 -27.85 23.70
N GLU A 136 -34.16 -28.07 22.73
CA GLU A 136 -35.35 -27.32 22.26
C GLU A 136 -36.37 -26.82 23.32
N ASP A 137 -36.22 -27.13 24.61
CA ASP A 137 -37.21 -26.76 25.65
C ASP A 137 -36.97 -25.38 26.28
N ALA A 138 -35.94 -24.65 25.88
CA ALA A 138 -35.73 -23.26 26.28
C ALA A 138 -36.68 -22.33 25.50
N ARG A 139 -37.93 -22.21 26.00
CA ARG A 139 -39.01 -21.28 25.60
C ARG A 139 -38.67 -20.41 24.38
N ALA A 140 -39.27 -20.73 23.24
CA ALA A 140 -39.09 -20.07 21.94
C ALA A 140 -39.00 -18.53 22.01
N ASP A 141 -39.77 -17.88 22.89
CA ASP A 141 -39.78 -16.42 23.06
C ASP A 141 -38.45 -15.81 23.57
N ASN A 142 -37.54 -16.63 24.11
CA ASN A 142 -36.20 -16.20 24.55
C ASN A 142 -35.06 -16.66 23.63
N HIS A 143 -35.36 -17.52 22.64
CA HIS A 143 -34.35 -18.07 21.75
C HIS A 143 -33.83 -17.00 20.78
N ASP A 144 -34.73 -16.26 20.14
CA ASP A 144 -34.36 -15.21 19.19
C ASP A 144 -33.54 -14.10 19.88
N ALA A 145 -33.96 -13.65 21.07
CA ALA A 145 -33.22 -12.67 21.85
C ALA A 145 -31.86 -13.19 22.37
N ALA A 146 -31.72 -14.50 22.60
CA ALA A 146 -30.43 -15.11 22.93
C ALA A 146 -29.51 -15.18 21.70
N LEU A 147 -30.06 -15.52 20.53
CA LEU A 147 -29.33 -15.57 19.27
C LEU A 147 -28.86 -14.18 18.84
N GLU A 148 -29.72 -13.16 18.90
CA GLU A 148 -29.35 -11.76 18.63
C GLU A 148 -28.23 -11.26 19.56
N ARG A 149 -28.30 -11.61 20.85
CA ARG A 149 -27.24 -11.26 21.82
C ARG A 149 -25.93 -11.97 21.52
N ALA A 150 -25.99 -13.25 21.14
CA ALA A 150 -24.80 -14.02 20.73
C ALA A 150 -24.18 -13.42 19.46
N GLN A 151 -24.98 -13.08 18.46
CA GLN A 151 -24.54 -12.41 17.23
C GLN A 151 -23.93 -11.04 17.49
N LEU A 152 -24.58 -10.21 18.32
CA LEU A 152 -24.05 -8.90 18.70
C LEU A 152 -22.73 -9.01 19.45
N HIS A 153 -22.63 -9.95 20.40
CA HIS A 153 -21.39 -10.15 21.15
C HIS A 153 -20.27 -10.71 20.24
N GLN A 154 -20.58 -11.64 19.33
CA GLN A 154 -19.63 -12.12 18.33
C GLN A 154 -19.13 -10.98 17.45
N LEU A 155 -20.03 -10.12 16.98
CA LEU A 155 -19.68 -8.93 16.21
C LEU A 155 -18.79 -7.98 17.01
N LEU A 156 -19.12 -7.70 18.28
CA LEU A 156 -18.30 -6.83 19.15
C LEU A 156 -16.91 -7.42 19.39
N MET A 157 -16.81 -8.72 19.61
CA MET A 157 -15.53 -9.41 19.78
C MET A 157 -14.70 -9.41 18.48
N GLN A 158 -15.36 -9.63 17.34
CA GLN A 158 -14.72 -9.50 16.03
C GLN A 158 -14.21 -8.08 15.79
N ARG A 159 -15.02 -7.04 16.06
CA ARG A 159 -14.60 -5.64 15.92
C ARG A 159 -13.45 -5.28 16.87
N ALA A 160 -13.49 -5.75 18.12
CA ALA A 160 -12.39 -5.54 19.06
C ALA A 160 -11.11 -6.24 18.60
N TYR A 161 -11.24 -7.45 18.06
CA TYR A 161 -10.12 -8.20 17.47
C TYR A 161 -9.55 -7.49 16.24
N GLU A 162 -10.39 -7.09 15.29
CA GLU A 162 -10.01 -6.30 14.11
C GLU A 162 -9.27 -5.01 14.53
N ALA A 163 -9.79 -4.27 15.53
CA ALA A 163 -9.17 -3.04 16.00
C ALA A 163 -7.74 -3.24 16.55
N VAL A 164 -7.50 -4.33 17.30
CA VAL A 164 -6.15 -4.67 17.78
C VAL A 164 -5.20 -4.93 16.61
N TRP A 165 -5.66 -5.61 15.57
CA TRP A 165 -4.81 -5.95 14.44
C TRP A 165 -4.60 -4.81 13.46
N VAL A 166 -5.60 -3.94 13.29
CA VAL A 166 -5.43 -2.67 12.60
C VAL A 166 -4.35 -1.83 13.28
N ASP A 167 -4.35 -1.71 14.61
CA ASP A 167 -3.29 -0.99 15.33
C ASP A 167 -1.89 -1.59 15.09
N ARG A 168 -1.78 -2.92 15.03
CA ARG A 168 -0.52 -3.60 14.69
C ARG A 168 -0.11 -3.38 13.23
N ALA A 169 -1.05 -3.44 12.30
CA ALA A 169 -0.82 -3.14 10.90
C ALA A 169 -0.40 -1.68 10.66
N MET A 170 -1.03 -0.74 11.37
CA MET A 170 -0.65 0.67 11.37
C MET A 170 0.79 0.86 11.83
N LYS A 171 1.20 0.20 12.93
CA LYS A 171 2.59 0.26 13.42
C LYS A 171 3.59 -0.35 12.44
N ALA A 172 3.21 -1.42 11.75
CA ALA A 172 4.04 -2.00 10.69
C ALA A 172 4.18 -1.05 9.49
N LEU A 173 3.18 -0.18 9.25
CA LEU A 173 3.18 0.80 8.17
C LEU A 173 3.85 2.12 8.50
N GLU A 174 3.86 2.53 9.76
CA GLU A 174 4.33 3.85 10.22
C GLU A 174 5.68 4.28 9.61
N PRO A 175 6.71 3.41 9.51
CA PRO A 175 7.99 3.80 8.91
C PRO A 175 7.91 4.15 7.42
N TYR A 176 6.85 3.74 6.74
CA TYR A 176 6.69 3.79 5.28
C TYR A 176 5.53 4.70 4.85
N ILE A 177 4.86 5.37 5.79
CA ILE A 177 3.83 6.36 5.44
C ILE A 177 4.50 7.50 4.66
N GLY A 178 3.99 7.77 3.46
CA GLY A 178 4.58 8.75 2.53
C GLY A 178 5.75 8.22 1.71
N GLN A 179 6.13 6.95 1.88
CA GLN A 179 7.11 6.27 1.03
C GLN A 179 6.41 5.48 -0.08
N GLY A 180 7.13 5.22 -1.17
CA GLY A 180 6.72 4.23 -2.15
C GLY A 180 6.70 2.81 -1.55
N THR A 181 5.86 1.94 -2.10
CA THR A 181 5.78 0.52 -1.73
C THR A 181 6.86 -0.29 -2.44
N PHE A 182 7.55 -1.18 -1.74
CA PHE A 182 8.59 -2.05 -2.33
C PHE A 182 8.63 -3.44 -1.68
N ASP A 183 9.18 -4.43 -2.40
CA ASP A 183 9.37 -5.78 -1.86
C ASP A 183 10.35 -5.80 -0.68
N GLY A 184 9.94 -6.47 0.40
CA GLY A 184 10.73 -6.52 1.64
C GLY A 184 10.53 -5.30 2.53
N MET A 185 9.51 -4.48 2.24
CA MET A 185 9.05 -3.40 3.12
C MET A 185 8.68 -3.92 4.51
N PHE A 186 8.19 -5.15 4.63
CA PHE A 186 7.87 -5.72 5.93
C PHE A 186 8.81 -6.88 6.26
N ASP A 187 9.24 -6.97 7.52
CA ASP A 187 10.03 -8.10 8.02
C ASP A 187 9.23 -9.40 7.90
N GLU A 188 9.77 -10.37 7.16
CA GLU A 188 9.13 -11.66 6.93
C GLU A 188 9.01 -12.52 8.20
N HIS A 189 9.80 -12.19 9.24
CA HIS A 189 9.89 -12.90 10.52
C HIS A 189 9.05 -12.27 11.63
N LEU A 190 8.12 -11.36 11.34
CA LEU A 190 7.24 -10.81 12.36
C LEU A 190 6.44 -11.93 13.06
N PRO A 191 6.56 -12.10 14.40
CA PRO A 191 5.91 -13.20 15.14
C PRO A 191 4.38 -13.25 15.05
N GLU A 192 3.76 -12.16 14.60
CA GLU A 192 2.31 -11.98 14.52
C GLU A 192 1.83 -11.76 13.07
N ARG A 193 2.60 -12.18 12.06
CA ARG A 193 2.35 -11.91 10.63
C ARG A 193 0.91 -12.19 10.18
N GLU A 194 0.35 -13.36 10.51
CA GLU A 194 -1.03 -13.72 10.14
C GLU A 194 -2.07 -12.78 10.74
N HIS A 195 -1.81 -12.30 11.95
CA HIS A 195 -2.68 -11.37 12.61
C HIS A 195 -2.53 -9.95 12.04
N ILE A 196 -1.31 -9.52 11.74
CA ILE A 196 -1.04 -8.25 11.05
C ILE A 196 -1.70 -8.24 9.66
N LEU A 197 -1.68 -9.38 8.94
CA LEU A 197 -2.39 -9.54 7.66
C LEU A 197 -3.89 -9.29 7.82
N ALA A 198 -4.52 -9.76 8.90
CA ALA A 198 -5.93 -9.48 9.17
C ALA A 198 -6.18 -7.97 9.32
N GLY A 199 -5.27 -7.26 10.01
CA GLY A 199 -5.29 -5.80 10.08
C GLY A 199 -5.17 -5.13 8.72
N PHE A 200 -4.23 -5.56 7.88
CA PHE A 200 -4.09 -5.06 6.50
C PHE A 200 -5.32 -5.29 5.65
N ARG A 201 -5.95 -6.48 5.74
CA ARG A 201 -7.21 -6.77 5.02
C ARG A 201 -8.32 -5.82 5.45
N VAL A 202 -8.52 -5.61 6.75
CA VAL A 202 -9.52 -4.66 7.27
C VAL A 202 -9.26 -3.24 6.74
N MET A 203 -8.01 -2.78 6.81
CA MET A 203 -7.64 -1.45 6.33
C MET A 203 -7.85 -1.31 4.83
N PHE A 204 -7.41 -2.27 4.03
CA PHE A 204 -7.48 -2.21 2.59
C PHE A 204 -8.94 -2.25 2.07
N LEU A 205 -9.76 -3.13 2.64
CA LEU A 205 -11.14 -3.35 2.20
C LEU A 205 -12.11 -2.30 2.72
N SER A 206 -11.78 -1.58 3.80
CA SER A 206 -12.69 -0.59 4.39
C SER A 206 -12.58 0.77 3.70
N PRO A 207 -13.70 1.36 3.22
CA PRO A 207 -13.72 2.70 2.63
C PRO A 207 -13.54 3.82 3.66
N GLU A 208 -13.51 3.51 4.96
CA GLU A 208 -13.32 4.49 6.05
C GLU A 208 -11.87 5.01 6.14
N TYR A 209 -10.90 4.28 5.59
CA TYR A 209 -9.51 4.69 5.58
C TYR A 209 -9.16 5.51 4.34
N GLU A 210 -8.21 6.43 4.50
CA GLU A 210 -7.74 7.27 3.39
C GLU A 210 -7.00 6.47 2.31
N LEU A 211 -7.07 6.94 1.07
CA LEU A 211 -6.53 6.25 -0.10
C LEU A 211 -5.04 5.87 0.03
N PRO A 212 -4.12 6.75 0.49
CA PRO A 212 -2.71 6.37 0.65
C PRO A 212 -2.51 5.24 1.66
N LEU A 213 -3.27 5.26 2.75
CA LEU A 213 -3.20 4.24 3.79
C LEU A 213 -3.72 2.89 3.29
N ARG A 214 -4.84 2.91 2.56
CA ARG A 214 -5.40 1.72 1.92
C ARG A 214 -4.45 1.14 0.88
N ALA A 215 -3.78 1.98 0.08
CA ALA A 215 -2.80 1.54 -0.90
C ALA A 215 -1.59 0.85 -0.25
N ASN A 216 -1.09 1.40 0.87
CA ASN A 216 -0.02 0.78 1.64
C ASN A 216 -0.47 -0.52 2.34
N ALA A 217 -1.72 -0.58 2.84
CA ALA A 217 -2.28 -1.81 3.38
C ALA A 217 -2.40 -2.90 2.30
N ALA A 218 -2.72 -2.54 1.05
CA ALA A 218 -2.75 -3.46 -0.08
C ALA A 218 -1.39 -4.15 -0.30
N GLU A 219 -0.29 -3.40 -0.15
CA GLU A 219 1.07 -3.96 -0.18
C GLU A 219 1.29 -4.98 0.94
N GLY A 220 0.81 -4.66 2.15
CA GLY A 220 0.80 -5.59 3.28
C GLY A 220 0.03 -6.87 2.98
N VAL A 221 -1.15 -6.77 2.35
CA VAL A 221 -1.92 -7.95 1.89
C VAL A 221 -1.11 -8.78 0.91
N ALA A 222 -0.51 -8.17 -0.11
CA ALA A 222 0.28 -8.87 -1.12
C ALA A 222 1.50 -9.59 -0.52
N GLN A 223 2.23 -8.96 0.41
CA GLN A 223 3.42 -9.55 1.01
C GLN A 223 3.09 -10.59 2.09
N PHE A 224 2.01 -10.40 2.87
CA PHE A 224 1.76 -11.24 4.04
C PHE A 224 0.87 -12.46 3.77
N THR A 225 0.12 -12.47 2.67
CA THR A 225 -0.76 -13.58 2.30
C THR A 225 0.03 -14.86 2.02
N ARG A 226 -0.40 -15.97 2.62
CA ARG A 226 0.18 -17.31 2.48
C ARG A 226 -0.71 -18.20 1.62
N ASP A 227 -0.24 -19.40 1.30
CA ASP A 227 -0.95 -20.36 0.43
C ASP A 227 -2.36 -20.72 0.94
N ASP A 228 -2.55 -20.81 2.26
CA ASP A 228 -3.80 -21.16 2.91
C ASP A 228 -4.86 -20.05 2.86
N SER A 229 -4.43 -18.78 2.94
CA SER A 229 -5.31 -17.61 2.84
C SER A 229 -5.37 -17.00 1.43
N ARG A 230 -4.57 -17.49 0.49
CA ARG A 230 -4.43 -16.91 -0.87
C ARG A 230 -5.73 -16.83 -1.63
N LYS A 231 -6.51 -17.93 -1.65
CA LYS A 231 -7.77 -17.99 -2.40
C LYS A 231 -8.78 -16.95 -1.89
N GLU A 232 -8.86 -16.77 -0.58
CA GLU A 232 -9.74 -15.80 0.05
C GLU A 232 -9.31 -14.37 -0.30
N ALA A 233 -8.03 -14.05 -0.12
CA ALA A 233 -7.49 -12.72 -0.44
C ALA A 233 -7.67 -12.34 -1.92
N ILE A 234 -7.49 -13.30 -2.85
CA ILE A 234 -7.79 -13.10 -4.28
C ILE A 234 -9.27 -12.75 -4.48
N ALA A 235 -10.18 -13.51 -3.88
CA ALA A 235 -11.62 -13.29 -4.02
C ALA A 235 -12.02 -11.89 -3.53
N GLU A 236 -11.47 -11.43 -2.40
CA GLU A 236 -11.71 -10.09 -1.87
C GLU A 236 -11.15 -8.99 -2.79
N CYS A 237 -9.94 -9.18 -3.32
CA CYS A 237 -9.33 -8.24 -4.25
C CYS A 237 -10.16 -8.11 -5.54
N LEU A 238 -10.66 -9.22 -6.07
CA LEU A 238 -11.53 -9.21 -7.25
C LEU A 238 -12.89 -8.60 -6.96
N ALA A 239 -13.46 -8.82 -5.77
CA ALA A 239 -14.68 -8.14 -5.35
C ALA A 239 -14.48 -6.62 -5.28
N LEU A 240 -13.35 -6.17 -4.73
CA LEU A 240 -13.00 -4.75 -4.65
C LEU A 240 -12.73 -4.14 -6.04
N TYR A 241 -12.00 -4.83 -6.91
CA TYR A 241 -11.72 -4.40 -8.29
C TYR A 241 -13.00 -4.20 -9.11
N ASN A 242 -13.97 -5.09 -8.94
CA ASN A 242 -15.27 -5.07 -9.64
C ASN A 242 -16.29 -4.11 -9.01
N ASN A 243 -16.01 -3.53 -7.84
CA ASN A 243 -16.89 -2.56 -7.20
C ASN A 243 -16.77 -1.19 -7.89
N SER A 244 -17.69 -0.86 -8.79
CA SER A 244 -17.70 0.41 -9.53
C SER A 244 -17.88 1.65 -8.66
N SER A 245 -18.32 1.51 -7.40
CA SER A 245 -18.43 2.62 -6.45
C SER A 245 -17.13 2.90 -5.70
N GLU A 246 -16.13 2.03 -5.82
CA GLU A 246 -14.82 2.19 -5.21
C GLU A 246 -13.92 3.14 -6.04
N ALA A 247 -13.01 3.85 -5.36
CA ALA A 247 -12.05 4.72 -6.01
C ALA A 247 -11.18 3.95 -7.00
N GLN A 248 -10.95 4.52 -8.20
CA GLN A 248 -10.19 3.86 -9.26
C GLN A 248 -8.80 3.41 -8.80
N GLY A 249 -8.08 4.25 -8.04
CA GLY A 249 -6.76 3.88 -7.51
C GLY A 249 -6.79 2.66 -6.58
N ILE A 250 -7.86 2.47 -5.82
CA ILE A 250 -8.02 1.29 -4.95
C ILE A 250 -8.35 0.05 -5.78
N ARG A 251 -9.22 0.18 -6.79
CA ARG A 251 -9.52 -0.90 -7.72
C ARG A 251 -8.27 -1.37 -8.46
N ASP A 252 -7.46 -0.44 -8.97
CA ASP A 252 -6.19 -0.75 -9.63
C ASP A 252 -5.24 -1.49 -8.68
N ARG A 253 -5.12 -1.03 -7.43
CA ARG A 253 -4.31 -1.72 -6.41
C ARG A 253 -4.84 -3.13 -6.13
N ALA A 254 -6.15 -3.32 -6.03
CA ALA A 254 -6.75 -4.64 -5.81
C ALA A 254 -6.41 -5.62 -6.94
N LEU A 255 -6.46 -5.16 -8.19
CA LEU A 255 -6.03 -5.95 -9.34
C LEU A 255 -4.55 -6.36 -9.24
N LEU A 256 -3.67 -5.42 -8.90
CA LEU A 256 -2.23 -5.69 -8.77
C LEU A 256 -1.93 -6.67 -7.64
N VAL A 257 -2.62 -6.56 -6.49
CA VAL A 257 -2.53 -7.53 -5.39
C VAL A 257 -2.98 -8.90 -5.85
N ALA A 258 -4.15 -9.02 -6.52
CA ALA A 258 -4.64 -10.30 -7.04
C ALA A 258 -3.63 -10.96 -8.00
N ALA A 259 -3.03 -10.18 -8.90
CA ALA A 259 -1.99 -10.64 -9.82
C ALA A 259 -0.75 -11.15 -9.10
N ARG A 260 -0.27 -10.45 -8.05
CA ARG A 260 0.85 -10.90 -7.20
C ARG A 260 0.53 -12.18 -6.43
N LEU A 261 -0.73 -12.37 -6.07
CA LEU A 261 -1.21 -13.59 -5.44
C LEU A 261 -1.43 -14.74 -6.44
N GLY A 262 -1.17 -14.52 -7.74
CA GLY A 262 -1.20 -15.55 -8.79
C GLY A 262 -2.44 -15.53 -9.67
N HIS A 263 -3.42 -14.66 -9.42
CA HIS A 263 -4.60 -14.49 -10.27
C HIS A 263 -4.37 -13.39 -11.31
N ARG A 264 -3.92 -13.79 -12.51
CA ARG A 264 -3.41 -12.85 -13.52
C ARG A 264 -4.36 -12.51 -14.65
N ASP A 265 -5.50 -13.19 -14.78
CA ASP A 265 -6.31 -13.12 -16.01
C ASP A 265 -6.71 -11.69 -16.40
N GLU A 266 -7.23 -10.89 -15.46
CA GLU A 266 -7.61 -9.50 -15.70
C GLU A 266 -6.37 -8.60 -15.91
N PHE A 267 -5.27 -8.87 -15.21
CA PHE A 267 -4.02 -8.14 -15.38
C PHE A 267 -3.45 -8.36 -16.78
N ASP A 268 -3.34 -9.61 -17.21
CA ASP A 268 -2.83 -10.01 -18.51
C ASP A 268 -3.74 -9.49 -19.64
N ALA A 269 -5.06 -9.42 -19.42
CA ALA A 269 -5.98 -8.78 -20.35
C ALA A 269 -5.71 -7.27 -20.52
N ILE A 270 -5.45 -6.54 -19.43
CA ILE A 270 -5.06 -5.11 -19.49
C ILE A 270 -3.70 -4.95 -20.18
N VAL A 271 -2.72 -5.77 -19.83
CA VAL A 271 -1.40 -5.78 -20.48
C VAL A 271 -1.56 -6.01 -21.97
N LYS A 272 -2.33 -7.02 -22.38
CA LYS A 272 -2.59 -7.32 -23.78
C LYS A 272 -3.23 -6.12 -24.49
N GLY A 273 -4.24 -5.47 -23.90
CA GLY A 273 -4.86 -4.29 -24.48
C GLY A 273 -3.86 -3.14 -24.71
N ASN A 274 -2.96 -2.90 -23.76
CA ASN A 274 -1.89 -1.91 -23.91
C ASN A 274 -0.86 -2.30 -24.99
N LEU A 275 -0.53 -3.59 -25.09
CA LEU A 275 0.36 -4.10 -26.14
C LEU A 275 -0.25 -3.96 -27.54
N ASP A 276 -1.51 -4.33 -27.70
CA ASP A 276 -2.24 -4.21 -28.97
C ASP A 276 -2.30 -2.73 -29.40
N ALA A 277 -2.59 -1.82 -28.46
CA ALA A 277 -2.63 -0.39 -28.71
C ALA A 277 -1.25 0.18 -29.09
N LEU A 278 -0.20 -0.25 -28.40
CA LEU A 278 1.18 0.16 -28.68
C LEU A 278 1.65 -0.32 -30.06
N GLU A 279 1.32 -1.56 -30.41
CA GLU A 279 1.62 -2.13 -31.72
C GLU A 279 0.87 -1.39 -32.83
N ALA A 280 -0.43 -1.10 -32.62
CA ALA A 280 -1.22 -0.32 -33.56
C ALA A 280 -0.66 1.09 -33.78
N GLU A 281 -0.22 1.77 -32.72
CA GLU A 281 0.39 3.10 -32.80
C GLU A 281 1.73 3.05 -33.56
N SER A 282 2.56 2.06 -33.24
CA SER A 282 3.91 1.90 -33.81
C SER A 282 3.90 1.54 -35.30
N LYS A 283 2.79 0.99 -35.82
CA LYS A 283 2.60 0.65 -37.24
C LYS A 283 2.02 1.77 -38.09
N LYS A 284 1.66 2.92 -37.50
CA LYS A 284 1.19 4.08 -38.28
C LYS A 284 2.30 4.60 -39.19
N GLU A 285 1.93 5.22 -40.31
CA GLU A 285 2.89 5.90 -41.20
C GLU A 285 3.68 6.98 -40.46
N THR A 286 3.02 7.65 -39.50
CA THR A 286 3.60 8.65 -38.62
C THR A 286 3.27 8.32 -37.16
N PRO A 287 4.05 7.43 -36.50
CA PRO A 287 3.82 7.09 -35.11
C PRO A 287 3.97 8.30 -34.19
N ASN A 288 3.11 8.43 -33.18
CA ASN A 288 3.25 9.48 -32.18
C ASN A 288 4.21 9.02 -31.05
N PRO A 289 5.43 9.60 -30.95
CA PRO A 289 6.42 9.16 -29.96
C PRO A 289 5.96 9.38 -28.52
N ASN A 290 5.20 10.45 -28.24
CA ASN A 290 4.69 10.73 -26.90
C ASN A 290 3.67 9.68 -26.46
N LEU A 291 2.82 9.24 -27.39
CA LEU A 291 1.84 8.20 -27.11
C LEU A 291 2.54 6.83 -26.90
N ILE A 292 3.54 6.51 -27.71
CA ILE A 292 4.38 5.31 -27.53
C ILE A 292 5.06 5.32 -26.16
N ILE A 293 5.70 6.43 -25.78
CA ILE A 293 6.33 6.61 -24.45
C ILE A 293 5.28 6.39 -23.37
N GLY A 294 4.11 7.04 -23.46
CA GLY A 294 3.03 6.91 -22.48
C GLY A 294 2.55 5.47 -22.30
N MET A 295 2.36 4.72 -23.38
CA MET A 295 1.96 3.31 -23.31
C MET A 295 3.06 2.41 -22.73
N GLN A 296 4.33 2.68 -23.06
CA GLN A 296 5.47 1.94 -22.49
C GLN A 296 5.62 2.21 -20.99
N ARG A 297 5.41 3.46 -20.54
CA ARG A 297 5.34 3.82 -19.11
C ARG A 297 4.21 3.08 -18.41
N ALA A 298 3.02 3.03 -19.03
CA ALA A 298 1.88 2.31 -18.46
C ALA A 298 2.18 0.82 -18.26
N LEU A 299 2.80 0.17 -19.25
CA LEU A 299 3.26 -1.22 -19.14
C LEU A 299 4.31 -1.38 -18.04
N ALA A 300 5.30 -0.48 -17.97
CA ALA A 300 6.33 -0.53 -16.93
C ALA A 300 5.71 -0.41 -15.52
N ASN A 301 4.78 0.52 -15.31
CA ASN A 301 4.08 0.71 -14.04
C ASN A 301 3.23 -0.51 -13.65
N LEU A 302 2.56 -1.15 -14.61
CA LEU A 302 1.80 -2.39 -14.36
C LEU A 302 2.72 -3.50 -13.84
N TYR A 303 3.84 -3.75 -14.52
CA TYR A 303 4.82 -4.76 -14.10
C TYR A 303 5.53 -4.38 -12.80
N GLN A 304 5.78 -3.09 -12.57
CA GLN A 304 6.29 -2.60 -11.29
C GLN A 304 5.31 -2.89 -10.17
N GLY A 305 4.00 -2.66 -10.39
CA GLY A 305 2.96 -2.89 -9.40
C GLY A 305 2.78 -4.36 -9.01
N ILE A 306 3.18 -5.30 -9.87
CA ILE A 306 3.21 -6.75 -9.57
C ILE A 306 4.61 -7.29 -9.25
N HIS A 307 5.59 -6.40 -9.14
CA HIS A 307 6.98 -6.71 -8.76
C HIS A 307 7.71 -7.64 -9.74
N GLU A 308 7.30 -7.64 -11.01
CA GLU A 308 8.02 -8.30 -12.10
C GLU A 308 9.09 -7.37 -12.66
N TYR A 309 10.13 -7.12 -11.86
CA TYR A 309 11.11 -6.06 -12.12
C TYR A 309 11.90 -6.22 -13.42
N GLU A 310 12.14 -7.44 -13.90
CA GLU A 310 12.74 -7.69 -15.22
C GLU A 310 11.83 -7.19 -16.36
N ALA A 311 10.53 -7.54 -16.31
CA ALA A 311 9.56 -7.08 -17.29
C ALA A 311 9.36 -5.55 -17.20
N CYS A 312 9.31 -5.00 -15.97
CA CYS A 312 9.27 -3.57 -15.73
C CYS A 312 10.48 -2.84 -16.36
N ALA A 313 11.70 -3.30 -16.06
CA ALA A 313 12.94 -2.75 -16.59
C ALA A 313 12.99 -2.81 -18.12
N LYS A 314 12.49 -3.89 -18.74
CA LYS A 314 12.36 -3.99 -20.20
C LYS A 314 11.47 -2.87 -20.78
N TRP A 315 10.36 -2.51 -20.14
CA TRP A 315 9.46 -1.48 -20.66
C TRP A 315 9.99 -0.07 -20.42
N TRP A 316 10.56 0.19 -19.24
CA TRP A 316 11.31 1.42 -19.00
C TRP A 316 12.48 1.57 -19.98
N SER A 317 13.14 0.47 -20.32
CA SER A 317 14.23 0.46 -21.29
C SER A 317 13.77 0.90 -22.69
N ARG A 318 12.61 0.43 -23.13
CA ARG A 318 12.01 0.83 -24.41
C ARG A 318 11.60 2.31 -24.41
N SER A 319 11.03 2.78 -23.31
CA SER A 319 10.67 4.20 -23.13
C SER A 319 11.92 5.10 -23.19
N SER A 320 12.95 4.72 -22.43
CA SER A 320 14.24 5.40 -22.37
C SER A 320 14.92 5.46 -23.74
N TYR A 321 14.85 4.39 -24.54
CA TYR A 321 15.36 4.40 -25.92
C TYR A 321 14.71 5.48 -26.78
N VAL A 322 13.37 5.59 -26.73
CA VAL A 322 12.65 6.62 -27.50
C VAL A 322 13.05 8.01 -27.01
N ILE A 323 13.13 8.22 -25.69
CA ILE A 323 13.56 9.50 -25.09
C ILE A 323 14.96 9.89 -25.55
N LEU A 324 15.94 8.98 -25.42
CA LEU A 324 17.33 9.22 -25.81
C LEU A 324 17.48 9.46 -27.32
N SER A 325 16.67 8.79 -28.14
CA SER A 325 16.69 8.96 -29.60
C SER A 325 16.25 10.36 -30.06
N HIS A 326 15.44 11.06 -29.27
CA HIS A 326 15.13 12.45 -29.55
C HIS A 326 16.29 13.38 -29.17
N GLY A 327 17.13 12.98 -28.20
CA GLY A 327 18.26 13.76 -27.72
C GLY A 327 17.86 14.83 -26.71
N TYR A 328 18.76 15.09 -25.76
CA TYR A 328 18.53 16.02 -24.64
C TYR A 328 18.21 17.47 -25.09
N ASP A 329 18.91 17.94 -26.13
CA ASP A 329 18.79 19.31 -26.62
C ASP A 329 17.52 19.56 -27.45
N ASN A 330 16.90 18.49 -27.99
CA ASN A 330 15.70 18.61 -28.82
C ASN A 330 14.40 18.46 -28.04
N ILE A 331 14.48 18.10 -26.76
CA ILE A 331 13.33 18.03 -25.86
C ILE A 331 13.15 19.36 -25.15
N GLN A 332 11.90 19.83 -25.11
CA GLN A 332 11.48 21.04 -24.39
C GLN A 332 11.96 20.97 -22.93
N ALA A 333 12.54 22.06 -22.44
CA ALA A 333 13.15 22.09 -21.10
C ALA A 333 12.16 21.70 -19.99
N GLU A 334 10.89 22.06 -20.17
CA GLU A 334 9.77 21.78 -19.26
C GLU A 334 9.41 20.29 -19.19
N ALA A 335 9.71 19.52 -20.23
CA ALA A 335 9.46 18.08 -20.25
C ALA A 335 10.56 17.26 -19.55
N ARG A 336 11.76 17.85 -19.38
CA ARG A 336 12.93 17.15 -18.83
C ARG A 336 12.67 16.55 -17.44
N PRO A 337 12.10 17.27 -16.46
CA PRO A 337 11.83 16.68 -15.14
C PRO A 337 10.95 15.42 -15.18
N SER A 338 9.99 15.34 -16.11
CA SER A 338 9.18 14.13 -16.29
C SER A 338 10.04 12.96 -16.78
N PHE A 339 10.98 13.18 -17.69
CA PHE A 339 11.92 12.14 -18.12
C PHE A 339 12.96 11.82 -17.03
N GLY A 340 13.34 12.78 -16.21
CA GLY A 340 14.12 12.55 -14.99
C GLY A 340 13.46 11.49 -14.10
N ASN A 341 12.16 11.64 -13.84
CA ASN A 341 11.38 10.64 -13.10
C ASN A 341 11.34 9.26 -13.78
N ASP A 342 11.25 9.20 -15.11
CA ASP A 342 11.28 7.91 -15.83
C ASP A 342 12.60 7.18 -15.65
N PHE A 343 13.73 7.88 -15.82
CA PHE A 343 15.05 7.30 -15.61
C PHE A 343 15.27 6.90 -14.14
N TYR A 344 14.71 7.67 -13.20
CA TYR A 344 14.70 7.32 -11.79
C TYR A 344 13.95 5.99 -11.55
N ASN A 345 12.71 5.88 -12.02
CA ASN A 345 11.91 4.67 -11.89
C ASN A 345 12.55 3.46 -12.60
N PHE A 346 13.19 3.71 -13.75
CA PHE A 346 13.98 2.68 -14.43
C PHE A 346 15.15 2.20 -13.57
N SER A 347 15.87 3.12 -12.93
CA SER A 347 16.97 2.78 -12.01
C SER A 347 16.48 1.94 -10.82
N CYS A 348 15.31 2.25 -10.27
CA CYS A 348 14.65 1.47 -9.23
C CYS A 348 14.36 0.05 -9.72
N ALA A 349 13.72 -0.10 -10.89
CA ALA A 349 13.43 -1.41 -11.48
C ALA A 349 14.70 -2.24 -11.74
N LEU A 350 15.76 -1.62 -12.26
CA LEU A 350 17.05 -2.27 -12.50
C LEU A 350 17.74 -2.69 -11.21
N SER A 351 17.72 -1.84 -10.19
CA SER A 351 18.26 -2.15 -8.85
C SER A 351 17.57 -3.38 -8.26
N ARG A 352 16.23 -3.42 -8.31
CA ARG A 352 15.45 -4.56 -7.86
C ARG A 352 15.75 -5.83 -8.65
N ALA A 353 15.88 -5.71 -9.97
CA ALA A 353 16.25 -6.81 -10.88
C ALA A 353 17.73 -7.26 -10.78
N GLY A 354 18.59 -6.52 -10.04
CA GLY A 354 19.99 -6.87 -9.83
C GLY A 354 20.97 -6.36 -10.89
N HIS A 355 20.52 -5.50 -11.81
CA HIS A 355 21.33 -4.89 -12.88
C HIS A 355 22.04 -3.61 -12.39
N LEU A 356 22.89 -3.73 -11.36
CA LEU A 356 23.37 -2.57 -10.58
C LEU A 356 24.15 -1.53 -11.38
N ASP A 357 25.01 -1.95 -12.32
CA ASP A 357 25.79 -1.01 -13.14
C ASP A 357 24.88 -0.16 -14.04
N LEU A 358 23.91 -0.80 -14.70
CA LEU A 358 22.94 -0.11 -15.54
C LEU A 358 21.98 0.73 -14.67
N ALA A 359 21.63 0.26 -13.47
CA ALA A 359 20.83 1.03 -12.52
C ALA A 359 21.52 2.34 -12.15
N LEU A 360 22.83 2.31 -11.86
CA LEU A 360 23.63 3.52 -11.61
C LEU A 360 23.66 4.46 -12.81
N ASP A 361 23.82 3.92 -14.02
CA ASP A 361 23.81 4.73 -15.24
C ASP A 361 22.46 5.44 -15.44
N MET A 362 21.35 4.73 -15.20
CA MET A 362 20.01 5.31 -15.32
C MET A 362 19.70 6.28 -14.18
N LEU A 363 20.20 6.04 -12.96
CA LEU A 363 20.10 7.01 -11.88
C LEU A 363 20.88 8.28 -12.21
N GLU A 364 22.08 8.16 -12.77
CA GLU A 364 22.84 9.31 -13.28
C GLU A 364 22.08 10.04 -14.40
N GLN A 365 21.44 9.30 -15.31
CA GLN A 365 20.57 9.91 -16.31
C GLN A 365 19.39 10.63 -15.66
N SER A 366 18.77 10.11 -14.60
CA SER A 366 17.66 10.81 -13.94
C SER A 366 18.06 12.23 -13.53
N PHE A 367 19.24 12.40 -12.92
CA PHE A 367 19.77 13.70 -12.51
C PHE A 367 20.14 14.56 -13.72
N ASN A 368 20.72 13.93 -14.76
CA ASN A 368 21.03 14.59 -16.03
C ASN A 368 19.79 15.16 -16.71
N TRP A 369 18.63 14.52 -16.52
CA TRP A 369 17.32 14.95 -17.02
C TRP A 369 16.54 15.80 -16.02
N GLY A 370 17.16 16.25 -14.93
CA GLY A 370 16.59 17.24 -14.03
C GLY A 370 15.82 16.68 -12.83
N TYR A 371 15.89 15.37 -12.57
CA TYR A 371 15.51 14.84 -11.26
C TYR A 371 16.47 15.41 -10.20
N ALA A 372 15.91 15.92 -9.09
CA ALA A 372 16.69 16.67 -8.10
C ALA A 372 16.41 16.25 -6.65
N ASP A 373 15.60 15.21 -6.42
CA ASP A 373 15.31 14.72 -5.08
C ASP A 373 16.38 13.69 -4.65
N TYR A 374 17.58 14.20 -4.38
CA TYR A 374 18.73 13.40 -3.99
C TYR A 374 18.56 12.75 -2.61
N ASP A 375 17.75 13.37 -1.75
CA ASP A 375 17.49 12.85 -0.40
C ASP A 375 16.56 11.64 -0.49
N TRP A 376 15.52 11.69 -1.34
CA TRP A 376 14.71 10.52 -1.67
C TRP A 376 15.55 9.38 -2.23
N ALA A 377 16.41 9.64 -3.22
CA ALA A 377 17.32 8.63 -3.77
C ALA A 377 18.24 7.99 -2.70
N GLY A 378 18.55 8.74 -1.65
CA GLY A 378 19.35 8.31 -0.48
C GLY A 378 18.63 7.34 0.46
N GLN A 379 17.30 7.31 0.43
CA GLN A 379 16.48 6.50 1.36
C GLN A 379 15.52 5.51 0.68
N ASP A 380 15.27 5.66 -0.62
CA ASP A 380 14.34 4.80 -1.37
C ASP A 380 14.69 3.31 -1.25
N GLY A 381 13.76 2.49 -0.76
CA GLY A 381 13.96 1.05 -0.60
C GLY A 381 14.31 0.33 -1.90
N ASP A 382 13.87 0.84 -3.06
CA ASP A 382 14.17 0.23 -4.35
C ASP A 382 15.64 0.38 -4.76
N LEU A 383 16.31 1.42 -4.28
CA LEU A 383 17.72 1.71 -4.57
C LEU A 383 18.70 1.16 -3.52
N ALA A 384 18.23 0.36 -2.54
CA ALA A 384 19.07 -0.14 -1.46
C ALA A 384 20.36 -0.82 -1.96
N LYS A 385 20.27 -1.71 -2.97
CA LYS A 385 21.44 -2.41 -3.54
C LYS A 385 22.39 -1.48 -4.30
N VAL A 386 21.84 -0.43 -4.92
CA VAL A 386 22.63 0.58 -5.65
C VAL A 386 23.43 1.45 -4.67
N ARG A 387 22.87 1.78 -3.50
CA ARG A 387 23.56 2.59 -2.49
C ARG A 387 24.82 1.95 -1.93
N ASP A 388 24.86 0.61 -1.87
CA ASP A 388 26.05 -0.13 -1.42
C ASP A 388 27.19 -0.12 -2.46
N HIS A 389 26.93 0.35 -3.68
CA HIS A 389 27.92 0.39 -4.74
C HIS A 389 28.83 1.62 -4.63
N ALA A 390 30.16 1.46 -4.73
CA ALA A 390 31.13 2.53 -4.55
C ALA A 390 30.87 3.78 -5.43
N ARG A 391 30.49 3.56 -6.70
CA ARG A 391 30.12 4.63 -7.66
C ARG A 391 28.98 5.53 -7.16
N TYR A 392 28.07 5.03 -6.31
CA TYR A 392 26.91 5.78 -5.85
C TYR A 392 27.31 7.02 -5.04
N ALA A 393 28.18 6.85 -4.04
CA ALA A 393 28.60 7.93 -3.17
C ALA A 393 29.29 9.06 -3.94
N ASP A 394 30.17 8.70 -4.88
CA ASP A 394 30.87 9.65 -5.75
C ASP A 394 29.89 10.38 -6.68
N MET A 395 28.94 9.65 -7.26
CA MET A 395 27.91 10.22 -8.13
C MET A 395 27.04 11.23 -7.37
N ILE A 396 26.47 10.86 -6.22
CA ILE A 396 25.61 11.76 -5.43
C ILE A 396 26.38 13.00 -4.98
N LYS A 397 27.64 12.85 -4.57
CA LYS A 397 28.51 13.98 -4.20
C LYS A 397 28.72 14.94 -5.38
N ALA A 398 29.00 14.43 -6.57
CA ALA A 398 29.21 15.24 -7.77
C ALA A 398 27.93 16.03 -8.15
N TRP A 399 26.76 15.42 -8.06
CA TRP A 399 25.49 16.09 -8.35
C TRP A 399 25.09 17.11 -7.26
N LYS A 400 25.17 16.76 -5.97
CA LYS A 400 24.84 17.67 -4.87
C LYS A 400 25.75 18.89 -4.80
N SER A 401 27.02 18.76 -5.21
CA SER A 401 27.98 19.87 -5.23
C SER A 401 27.87 20.77 -6.46
N GLY A 402 27.10 20.36 -7.48
CA GLY A 402 27.02 21.06 -8.76
C GLY A 402 28.24 20.85 -9.66
N GLU A 403 29.14 19.93 -9.33
CA GLU A 403 30.22 19.50 -10.24
C GLU A 403 29.63 18.94 -11.54
N LYS A 404 28.51 18.21 -11.42
CA LYS A 404 27.67 17.79 -12.53
C LYS A 404 26.40 18.63 -12.57
N THR A 405 25.94 18.94 -13.78
CA THR A 405 24.73 19.74 -14.02
C THR A 405 23.85 19.05 -15.06
N PRO A 406 22.53 19.25 -15.07
CA PRO A 406 21.66 18.66 -16.09
C PRO A 406 22.17 18.90 -17.52
N GLY A 407 22.23 17.83 -18.33
CA GLY A 407 22.81 17.82 -19.67
C GLY A 407 24.33 17.59 -19.74
N SER A 408 25.06 17.53 -18.62
CA SER A 408 26.52 17.31 -18.63
C SER A 408 26.91 15.88 -18.97
N VAL A 409 26.01 14.90 -18.80
CA VAL A 409 26.26 13.49 -19.09
C VAL A 409 25.71 13.15 -20.47
N LYS A 410 26.60 12.75 -21.39
CA LYS A 410 26.24 12.35 -22.74
C LYS A 410 26.25 10.83 -22.86
N LEU A 411 25.13 10.19 -22.53
CA LEU A 411 24.92 8.79 -22.88
C LEU A 411 24.38 8.73 -24.31
N THR A 412 25.16 8.15 -25.22
CA THR A 412 24.70 7.97 -26.61
C THR A 412 23.67 6.84 -26.70
N VAL A 413 22.87 6.83 -27.77
CA VAL A 413 21.93 5.73 -28.02
C VAL A 413 22.68 4.42 -28.20
N GLU A 414 23.86 4.46 -28.83
CA GLU A 414 24.73 3.32 -29.04
C GLU A 414 25.26 2.75 -27.73
N ASP A 415 25.76 3.61 -26.83
CA ASP A 415 26.21 3.22 -25.50
C ASP A 415 25.06 2.61 -24.69
N TYR A 416 23.90 3.24 -24.75
CA TYR A 416 22.70 2.77 -24.08
C TYR A 416 22.28 1.38 -24.58
N LEU A 417 22.17 1.20 -25.90
CA LEU A 417 21.82 -0.09 -26.50
C LEU A 417 22.84 -1.18 -26.19
N ALA A 418 24.14 -0.84 -26.13
CA ALA A 418 25.18 -1.80 -25.75
C ALA A 418 24.98 -2.31 -24.31
N ARG A 419 24.64 -1.42 -23.36
CA ARG A 419 24.42 -1.79 -21.95
C ARG A 419 23.07 -2.46 -21.72
N ALA A 420 22.04 -2.03 -22.44
CA ALA A 420 20.67 -2.55 -22.34
C ALA A 420 20.38 -3.70 -23.33
N ALA A 421 21.40 -4.25 -24.00
CA ALA A 421 21.25 -5.22 -25.10
C ALA A 421 20.41 -6.45 -24.74
N HIS A 422 20.37 -6.85 -23.46
CA HIS A 422 19.59 -7.99 -23.00
C HIS A 422 18.06 -7.74 -22.99
N PHE A 423 17.62 -6.47 -22.94
CA PHE A 423 16.20 -6.11 -23.02
C PHE A 423 15.67 -6.02 -24.45
N PHE A 424 16.56 -5.87 -25.42
CA PHE A 424 16.21 -5.79 -26.83
C PHE A 424 16.32 -7.19 -27.46
N PRO A 425 15.30 -7.65 -28.20
CA PRO A 425 15.46 -8.88 -28.97
C PRO A 425 16.63 -8.68 -29.93
N LYS A 426 17.56 -9.65 -29.96
CA LYS A 426 18.60 -9.65 -30.99
C LYS A 426 17.90 -9.55 -32.35
N PRO A 427 18.37 -8.67 -33.26
CA PRO A 427 17.85 -8.65 -34.62
C PRO A 427 17.85 -10.09 -35.13
N LYS A 428 16.70 -10.55 -35.64
CA LYS A 428 16.67 -11.85 -36.31
C LYS A 428 17.73 -11.75 -37.41
N PRO A 429 18.72 -12.66 -37.48
CA PRO A 429 19.73 -12.59 -38.52
C PRO A 429 18.99 -12.45 -39.84
N GLU A 430 19.36 -11.43 -40.63
CA GLU A 430 18.79 -11.27 -41.95
C GLU A 430 18.92 -12.61 -42.67
N PRO A 431 17.89 -13.08 -43.38
CA PRO A 431 18.01 -14.28 -44.19
C PRO A 431 19.26 -14.09 -45.04
N GLN A 432 20.26 -14.96 -44.87
CA GLN A 432 21.41 -14.90 -45.77
C GLN A 432 20.84 -15.02 -47.17
N PRO A 433 21.20 -14.12 -48.11
CA PRO A 433 20.72 -14.22 -49.47
C PRO A 433 21.02 -15.64 -49.95
N ASP A 434 20.02 -16.32 -50.52
CA ASP A 434 20.20 -17.67 -51.02
C ASP A 434 21.49 -17.71 -51.84
N PRO A 435 22.39 -18.69 -51.60
CA PRO A 435 23.61 -18.79 -52.37
C PRO A 435 23.22 -18.77 -53.85
N LYS A 436 23.71 -17.76 -54.59
CA LYS A 436 23.42 -17.62 -56.01
C LYS A 436 23.61 -19.00 -56.66
N PRO A 437 22.64 -19.53 -57.42
CA PRO A 437 22.79 -20.82 -58.07
C PRO A 437 24.10 -20.79 -58.85
N GLN A 438 25.04 -21.67 -58.47
CA GLN A 438 26.26 -21.85 -59.21
C GLN A 438 25.85 -22.38 -60.58
N GLY A 439 26.00 -21.54 -61.61
CA GLY A 439 25.62 -21.90 -62.97
C GLY A 439 26.26 -23.22 -63.37
N GLN A 440 25.42 -24.19 -63.74
CA GLN A 440 25.81 -25.44 -64.38
C GLN A 440 25.97 -25.22 -65.88
#